data_AF-A0A7J9QCN4-F1
#
_entry.id   AF-A0A7J9QCN4-F1
#
_cell.length_a   1.000
_cell.length_b   1.000
_cell.length_c   1.000
_cell.angle_alpha   90.00
_cell.angle_beta   90.00
_cell.angle_gamma   90.00
#
_symmetry.space_group_name_H-M   'P 1'
#
loop_
_entity.id
_entity.type
_entity.pdbx_description
1 polymer ?
#
loop_
_entity_poly.entity_id
_entity_poly.type
_entity_poly.pdbx_seq_one_letter_code
_entity_poly.pdbx_strand_id
1 'polypeptide(L)'
;MKQIENKILSTLYLSEITGENPIEKILQNNMISEKQISEKMEKLTQDNLVNQDEMTLTEIGRGSLRVVLAGGVFDIIHPGHISTLNAAKALGDVLVVVVATDNTAVKMKKRRPIHSQEQRQELVNSLSVVDLCLIGQENDIFKTVNLVKPQIIALGYDQVHQEQFITEGCKKIKLDAKVARLQSPIPESSSSKIEKEYGESIHGI
;
A
#
# COMPACT_ATOMS: atom_id res chain seq x y z
N MET A 1 10.25 -21.19 8.05
CA MET A 1 11.15 -21.23 6.87
C MET A 1 10.64 -20.33 5.75
N LYS A 2 9.48 -20.61 5.14
CA LYS A 2 8.90 -19.79 4.05
C LYS A 2 8.61 -18.32 4.42
N GLN A 3 8.29 -18.08 5.70
CA GLN A 3 7.98 -16.73 6.21
C GLN A 3 9.18 -15.77 6.21
N ILE A 4 10.41 -16.28 6.41
CA ILE A 4 11.62 -15.44 6.37
C ILE A 4 11.94 -15.07 4.92
N GLU A 5 11.88 -16.04 4.02
CA GLU A 5 12.09 -15.82 2.57
C GLU A 5 11.11 -14.77 2.02
N ASN A 6 9.81 -14.91 2.31
CA ASN A 6 8.82 -13.90 1.91
C ASN A 6 9.12 -12.52 2.53
N LYS A 7 9.59 -12.45 3.78
CA LYS A 7 9.93 -11.18 4.42
C LYS A 7 11.13 -10.51 3.75
N ILE A 8 12.16 -11.27 3.39
CA ILE A 8 13.33 -10.76 2.66
C ILE A 8 12.89 -10.23 1.29
N LEU A 9 12.12 -11.03 0.52
CA LEU A 9 11.62 -10.62 -0.79
C LEU A 9 10.77 -9.35 -0.71
N SER A 10 9.82 -9.30 0.23
CA SER A 10 8.99 -8.11 0.45
C SER A 10 9.83 -6.89 0.81
N THR A 11 10.84 -7.03 1.69
CA THR A 11 11.70 -5.89 2.05
C THR A 11 12.53 -5.40 0.87
N LEU A 12 13.13 -6.30 0.08
CA LEU A 12 13.87 -5.94 -1.14
C LEU A 12 12.97 -5.16 -2.11
N TYR A 13 11.76 -5.67 -2.36
CA TYR A 13 10.77 -4.99 -3.19
C TYR A 13 10.42 -3.58 -2.69
N LEU A 14 10.17 -3.42 -1.39
CA LEU A 14 9.82 -2.12 -0.81
C LEU A 14 11.01 -1.15 -0.87
N SER A 15 12.22 -1.63 -0.61
CA SER A 15 13.46 -0.88 -0.72
C SER A 15 13.74 -0.35 -2.12
N GLU A 16 13.38 -1.09 -3.17
CA GLU A 16 13.48 -0.60 -4.56
C GLU A 16 12.59 0.63 -4.80
N ILE A 17 11.45 0.72 -4.11
CA ILE A 17 10.52 1.84 -4.24
C ILE A 17 10.98 3.03 -3.40
N THR A 18 11.43 2.79 -2.16
CA THR A 18 11.82 3.85 -1.22
C THR A 18 13.24 4.35 -1.42
N GLY A 19 14.11 3.57 -2.05
CA GLY A 19 15.55 3.83 -2.15
C GLY A 19 16.31 3.56 -0.84
N GLU A 20 15.66 2.93 0.14
CA GLU A 20 16.28 2.59 1.43
C GLU A 20 17.09 1.30 1.35
N ASN A 21 18.10 1.15 2.21
CA ASN A 21 18.89 -0.07 2.26
C ASN A 21 18.06 -1.26 2.82
N PRO A 22 17.81 -2.33 2.03
CA PRO A 22 17.02 -3.48 2.46
C PRO A 22 17.65 -4.24 3.62
N ILE A 23 18.98 -4.35 3.68
CA ILE A 23 19.66 -5.09 4.75
C ILE A 23 19.46 -4.40 6.09
N GLU A 24 19.60 -3.07 6.13
CA GLU A 24 19.32 -2.27 7.34
C GLU A 24 17.87 -2.46 7.80
N LYS A 25 16.90 -2.47 6.87
CA LYS A 25 15.48 -2.70 7.18
C LYS A 25 15.19 -4.10 7.71
N ILE A 26 15.82 -5.13 7.15
CA ILE A 26 15.64 -6.50 7.62
C ILE A 26 16.19 -6.63 9.05
N LEU A 27 17.35 -6.03 9.33
CA LEU A 27 18.01 -6.08 10.65
C LEU A 27 17.26 -5.33 11.75
N GLN A 28 16.62 -4.20 11.43
CA GLN A 28 15.74 -3.48 12.38
C GLN A 28 14.57 -4.34 12.88
N ASN A 29 14.21 -5.37 12.11
CA ASN A 29 13.21 -6.34 12.48
C ASN A 29 13.88 -7.45 13.33
N ASN A 30 14.01 -7.20 14.65
CA ASN A 30 14.70 -7.99 15.70
C ASN A 30 14.34 -9.50 15.83
N MET A 31 13.67 -10.09 14.86
CA MET A 31 13.26 -11.50 14.83
C MET A 31 14.19 -12.41 14.00
N ILE A 32 15.17 -11.86 13.27
CA ILE A 32 16.01 -12.63 12.34
C ILE A 32 17.49 -12.28 12.59
N SER A 33 18.35 -13.30 12.74
CA SER A 33 19.79 -13.08 12.89
C SER A 33 20.48 -12.87 11.53
N GLU A 34 21.61 -12.15 11.52
CA GLU A 34 22.44 -11.96 10.32
C GLU A 34 22.78 -13.26 9.60
N LYS A 35 23.11 -14.30 10.37
CA LYS A 35 23.40 -15.64 9.82
C LYS A 35 22.20 -16.21 9.06
N GLN A 36 20.99 -16.09 9.62
CA GLN A 36 19.78 -16.55 8.93
C GLN A 36 19.48 -15.74 7.68
N ILE A 37 19.76 -14.43 7.69
CA ILE A 37 19.59 -13.58 6.50
C ILE A 37 20.54 -14.03 5.40
N SER A 38 21.83 -14.16 5.70
CA SER A 38 22.86 -14.56 4.74
C SER A 38 22.57 -15.95 4.13
N GLU A 39 22.25 -16.96 4.96
CA GLU A 39 21.89 -18.30 4.47
C GLU A 39 20.65 -18.29 3.56
N LYS A 40 19.68 -17.41 3.84
CA LYS A 40 18.48 -17.27 3.01
C LYS A 40 18.72 -16.47 1.75
N MET A 41 19.54 -15.43 1.81
CA MET A 41 19.88 -14.61 0.67
C MET A 41 20.63 -15.44 -0.37
N GLU A 42 21.65 -16.21 0.06
CA GLU A 42 22.41 -17.10 -0.83
C GLU A 42 21.47 -18.07 -1.57
N LYS A 43 20.53 -18.68 -0.84
CA LYS A 43 19.53 -19.57 -1.45
C LYS A 43 18.62 -18.85 -2.43
N LEU A 44 18.10 -17.67 -2.08
CA LEU A 44 17.22 -16.89 -2.97
C LEU A 44 17.93 -16.44 -4.25
N THR A 45 19.23 -16.15 -4.16
CA THR A 45 20.09 -15.87 -5.32
C THR A 45 20.30 -17.12 -6.18
N GLN A 46 20.54 -18.29 -5.57
CA GLN A 46 20.62 -19.58 -6.28
C GLN A 46 19.30 -19.96 -6.98
N ASP A 47 18.16 -19.67 -6.34
CA ASP A 47 16.82 -19.88 -6.90
C ASP A 47 16.42 -18.80 -7.96
N ASN A 48 17.34 -17.88 -8.28
CA ASN A 48 17.14 -16.78 -9.23
C ASN A 48 15.97 -15.84 -8.88
N LEU A 49 15.69 -15.65 -7.58
CA LEU A 49 14.70 -14.70 -7.07
C LEU A 49 15.33 -13.35 -6.69
N VAL A 50 16.60 -13.37 -6.28
CA VAL A 50 17.37 -12.17 -5.93
C VAL A 50 18.55 -12.06 -6.89
N ASN A 51 18.91 -10.83 -7.28
CA ASN A 51 20.09 -10.59 -8.10
C ASN A 51 21.38 -10.87 -7.33
N GLN A 52 22.50 -11.00 -8.04
CA GLN A 52 23.82 -11.24 -7.43
C GLN A 52 24.30 -10.08 -6.54
N ASP A 53 23.68 -8.90 -6.65
CA ASP A 53 23.96 -7.78 -5.76
C ASP A 53 23.35 -7.95 -4.36
N GLU A 54 22.46 -8.95 -4.17
CA GLU A 54 21.71 -9.21 -2.93
C GLU A 54 20.83 -8.04 -2.45
N MET A 55 20.60 -7.04 -3.31
CA MET A 55 19.90 -5.80 -2.97
C MET A 55 18.63 -5.61 -3.81
N THR A 56 18.52 -6.29 -4.95
CA THR A 56 17.39 -6.16 -5.87
C THR A 56 16.80 -7.51 -6.27
N LEU A 57 15.52 -7.52 -6.60
CA LEU A 57 14.82 -8.69 -7.09
C LEU A 57 15.05 -8.91 -8.58
N THR A 58 15.08 -10.18 -8.99
CA THR A 58 14.90 -10.52 -10.40
C THR A 58 13.43 -10.33 -10.80
N GLU A 59 13.11 -10.38 -12.10
CA GLU A 59 11.71 -10.42 -12.55
C GLU A 59 10.92 -11.62 -11.98
N ILE A 60 11.60 -12.77 -11.77
CA ILE A 60 10.99 -13.96 -11.17
C ILE A 60 10.74 -13.71 -9.67
N GLY A 61 11.71 -13.12 -8.96
CA GLY A 61 11.58 -12.72 -7.57
C GLY A 61 10.42 -11.76 -7.37
N ARG A 62 10.37 -10.71 -8.18
CA ARG A 62 9.28 -9.73 -8.15
C ARG A 62 7.93 -10.38 -8.47
N GLY A 63 7.88 -11.29 -9.43
CA GLY A 63 6.68 -12.04 -9.82
C GLY A 63 6.21 -13.05 -8.77
N SER A 64 7.08 -13.47 -7.86
CA SER A 64 6.74 -14.38 -6.76
C SER A 64 5.93 -13.70 -5.65
N LEU A 65 5.98 -12.37 -5.55
CA LEU A 65 5.21 -11.57 -4.60
C LEU A 65 3.86 -11.18 -5.17
N ARG A 66 2.81 -11.37 -4.36
CA ARG A 66 1.50 -10.79 -4.65
C ARG A 66 1.37 -9.43 -3.99
N VAL A 67 1.57 -8.37 -4.78
CA VAL A 67 1.45 -6.99 -4.31
C VAL A 67 0.04 -6.48 -4.54
N VAL A 68 -0.53 -5.91 -3.47
CA VAL A 68 -1.84 -5.26 -3.43
C VAL A 68 -1.62 -3.75 -3.32
N LEU A 69 -2.33 -2.99 -4.16
CA LEU A 69 -2.39 -1.54 -4.10
C LEU A 69 -3.78 -1.10 -3.65
N ALA A 70 -3.87 -0.28 -2.62
CA ALA A 70 -5.10 0.40 -2.22
C ALA A 70 -4.90 1.92 -2.27
N GLY A 71 -5.96 2.68 -2.51
CA GLY A 71 -5.87 4.14 -2.62
C GLY A 71 -7.04 4.86 -1.97
N GLY A 72 -6.79 6.02 -1.36
CA GLY A 72 -7.82 6.79 -0.67
C GLY A 72 -7.32 8.14 -0.16
N VAL A 73 -8.24 8.94 0.38
CA VAL A 73 -7.87 10.22 1.00
C VAL A 73 -7.30 10.00 2.40
N PHE A 74 -7.92 9.13 3.21
CA PHE A 74 -7.50 8.83 4.59
C PHE A 74 -7.36 10.07 5.49
N ASP A 75 -8.32 11.01 5.40
CA ASP A 75 -8.30 12.27 6.16
C ASP A 75 -8.44 12.05 7.67
N ILE A 76 -9.46 11.29 8.09
CA ILE A 76 -9.59 10.78 9.46
C ILE A 76 -9.66 9.26 9.37
N ILE A 77 -8.74 8.56 10.02
CA ILE A 77 -8.77 7.10 10.12
C ILE A 77 -9.93 6.67 11.03
N HIS A 78 -10.66 5.65 10.60
CA HIS A 78 -11.80 5.09 11.32
C HIS A 78 -11.89 3.58 11.07
N PRO A 79 -12.72 2.82 11.82
CA PRO A 79 -12.78 1.36 11.71
C PRO A 79 -13.08 0.83 10.30
N GLY A 80 -13.84 1.57 9.49
CA GLY A 80 -14.08 1.24 8.08
C GLY A 80 -12.79 1.19 7.23
N HIS A 81 -11.86 2.14 7.42
CA HIS A 81 -10.54 2.08 6.78
C HIS A 81 -9.75 0.86 7.25
N ILE A 82 -9.70 0.60 8.56
CA ILE A 82 -8.96 -0.53 9.12
C ILE A 82 -9.47 -1.86 8.56
N SER A 83 -10.80 -2.06 8.53
CA SER A 83 -11.39 -3.26 7.97
C SER A 83 -11.09 -3.42 6.48
N THR A 84 -11.12 -2.33 5.72
CA THR A 84 -10.83 -2.35 4.28
C THR A 84 -9.36 -2.68 4.01
N LEU A 85 -8.43 -2.07 4.75
CA LEU A 85 -7.00 -2.34 4.61
C LEU A 85 -6.63 -3.77 5.06
N ASN A 86 -7.27 -4.29 6.11
CA ASN A 86 -7.12 -5.70 6.51
C ASN A 86 -7.58 -6.65 5.42
N ALA A 87 -8.75 -6.39 4.81
CA ALA A 87 -9.22 -7.17 3.69
C ALA A 87 -8.30 -7.05 2.46
N ALA A 88 -7.71 -5.87 2.20
CA ALA A 88 -6.74 -5.68 1.13
C ALA A 88 -5.46 -6.47 1.39
N LYS A 89 -4.86 -6.39 2.58
CA LYS A 89 -3.66 -7.13 2.95
C LYS A 89 -3.86 -8.64 2.85
N ALA A 90 -5.04 -9.15 3.19
CA ALA A 90 -5.35 -10.57 3.07
C ALA A 90 -5.32 -11.10 1.62
N LEU A 91 -5.36 -10.21 0.61
CA LEU A 91 -5.27 -10.60 -0.79
C LEU A 91 -3.85 -10.87 -1.27
N GLY A 92 -2.80 -10.51 -0.52
CA GLY A 92 -1.41 -10.66 -0.98
C GLY A 92 -0.34 -10.61 0.11
N ASP A 93 0.91 -10.60 -0.32
CA ASP A 93 2.08 -10.60 0.56
C ASP A 93 2.45 -9.19 1.01
N VAL A 94 2.21 -8.19 0.17
CA VAL A 94 2.54 -6.77 0.39
C VAL A 94 1.32 -5.90 0.08
N LEU A 95 0.99 -4.98 0.98
CA LEU A 95 0.01 -3.92 0.81
C LEU A 95 0.72 -2.57 0.75
N VAL A 96 0.70 -1.98 -0.44
CA VAL A 96 1.08 -0.58 -0.65
C VAL A 96 -0.20 0.26 -0.65
N VAL A 97 -0.24 1.31 0.17
CA VAL A 97 -1.35 2.26 0.23
C VAL A 97 -0.92 3.59 -0.39
N VAL A 98 -1.81 4.19 -1.16
CA VAL A 98 -1.60 5.51 -1.76
C VAL A 98 -2.56 6.50 -1.15
N VAL A 99 -2.03 7.52 -0.48
CA VAL A 99 -2.81 8.68 -0.04
C VAL A 99 -2.94 9.67 -1.19
N ALA A 100 -4.15 10.14 -1.44
CA ALA A 100 -4.41 11.17 -2.44
C ALA A 100 -3.67 12.46 -2.07
N THR A 101 -3.19 13.20 -3.07
CA THR A 101 -2.64 14.55 -2.85
C THR A 101 -3.71 15.49 -2.30
N ASP A 102 -3.32 16.60 -1.67
CA ASP A 102 -4.28 17.57 -1.14
C ASP A 102 -5.22 18.10 -2.23
N ASN A 103 -4.69 18.41 -3.41
CA ASN A 103 -5.47 18.83 -4.57
C ASN A 103 -6.46 17.76 -5.05
N THR A 104 -6.02 16.49 -5.06
CA THR A 104 -6.88 15.37 -5.43
C THR A 104 -7.99 15.17 -4.40
N ALA A 105 -7.66 15.26 -3.12
CA ALA A 105 -8.61 15.15 -2.03
C ALA A 105 -9.68 16.25 -2.08
N VAL A 106 -9.29 17.50 -2.37
CA VAL A 106 -10.23 18.61 -2.57
C VAL A 106 -11.19 18.33 -3.73
N LYS A 107 -10.69 17.86 -4.88
CA LYS A 107 -11.53 17.51 -6.03
C LYS A 107 -12.53 16.39 -5.69
N MET A 108 -12.09 15.38 -4.94
CA MET A 108 -12.92 14.22 -4.57
C MET A 108 -13.96 14.53 -3.51
N LYS A 109 -13.58 15.27 -2.46
CA LYS A 109 -14.42 15.51 -1.28
C LYS A 109 -15.14 16.85 -1.29
N LYS A 110 -14.82 17.73 -2.25
CA LYS A 110 -15.35 19.10 -2.37
C LYS A 110 -15.13 19.95 -1.10
N ARG A 111 -14.14 19.58 -0.29
CA ARG A 111 -13.68 20.32 0.89
C ARG A 111 -12.18 20.13 1.07
N ARG A 112 -11.55 21.03 1.83
CA ARG A 112 -10.15 20.84 2.22
C ARG A 112 -10.05 19.67 3.22
N PRO A 113 -9.02 18.81 3.10
CA PRO A 113 -8.65 17.87 4.14
C PRO A 113 -8.31 18.60 5.44
N ILE A 114 -8.49 17.92 6.57
CA ILE A 114 -8.06 18.41 7.88
C ILE A 114 -6.54 18.22 8.00
N HIS A 115 -6.04 17.07 7.55
CA HIS A 115 -4.61 16.74 7.57
C HIS A 115 -3.98 16.91 6.18
N SER A 116 -2.74 17.43 6.13
CA SER A 116 -1.96 17.47 4.88
C SER A 116 -1.71 16.07 4.35
N GLN A 117 -1.37 15.95 3.07
CA GLN A 117 -1.03 14.66 2.47
C GLN A 117 0.14 13.93 3.17
N GLU A 118 1.12 14.67 3.69
CA GLU A 118 2.25 14.12 4.45
C GLU A 118 1.78 13.58 5.81
N GLN A 119 0.93 14.33 6.52
CA GLN A 119 0.34 13.88 7.79
C GLN A 119 -0.54 12.63 7.59
N ARG A 120 -1.34 12.61 6.51
CA ARG A 120 -2.16 11.44 6.15
C ARG A 120 -1.28 10.25 5.78
N GLN A 121 -0.19 10.47 5.05
CA GLN A 121 0.78 9.43 4.73
C GLN A 121 1.39 8.84 6.01
N GLU A 122 1.86 9.68 6.92
CA GLU A 122 2.46 9.27 8.20
C GLU A 122 1.48 8.43 9.03
N LEU A 123 0.24 8.92 9.18
CA LEU A 123 -0.82 8.19 9.90
C LEU A 123 -1.10 6.83 9.27
N VAL A 124 -1.24 6.76 7.95
CA VAL A 124 -1.50 5.49 7.25
C VAL A 124 -0.30 4.54 7.34
N ASN A 125 0.93 5.06 7.25
CA ASN A 125 2.15 4.27 7.36
C ASN A 125 2.37 3.71 8.78
N SER A 126 1.76 4.32 9.80
CA SER A 126 1.80 3.82 11.18
C SER A 126 0.90 2.60 11.43
N LEU A 127 0.00 2.28 10.49
CA LEU A 127 -0.91 1.14 10.61
C LEU A 127 -0.17 -0.16 10.34
N SER A 128 -0.22 -1.10 11.30
CA SER A 128 0.49 -2.39 11.21
C SER A 128 0.14 -3.27 10.01
N VAL A 129 -1.00 -3.01 9.37
CA VAL A 129 -1.46 -3.73 8.16
C VAL A 129 -0.81 -3.20 6.87
N VAL A 130 -0.29 -1.97 6.88
CA VAL A 130 0.29 -1.29 5.73
C VAL A 130 1.78 -1.52 5.72
N ASP A 131 2.32 -2.05 4.61
CA ASP A 131 3.77 -2.25 4.48
C ASP A 131 4.47 -0.99 3.95
N LEU A 132 3.78 -0.19 3.15
CA LEU A 132 4.28 1.08 2.63
C LEU A 132 3.13 2.02 2.28
N CYS A 133 3.21 3.27 2.75
CA CYS A 133 2.32 4.34 2.31
C CYS A 133 3.05 5.35 1.41
N LEU A 134 2.48 5.64 0.24
CA LEU A 134 2.99 6.63 -0.72
C LEU A 134 2.01 7.78 -0.89
N ILE A 135 2.52 8.98 -1.22
CA ILE A 135 1.69 10.06 -1.74
C ILE A 135 1.47 9.83 -3.24
N GLY A 136 0.21 9.94 -3.67
CA GLY A 136 -0.18 9.77 -5.07
C GLY A 136 0.42 10.83 -5.97
N GLN A 137 0.45 10.55 -7.27
CA GLN A 137 0.90 11.50 -8.29
C GLN A 137 -0.28 12.33 -8.81
N GLU A 138 -0.13 13.65 -8.82
CA GLU A 138 -1.20 14.53 -9.27
C GLU A 138 -1.58 14.28 -10.74
N ASN A 139 -2.89 14.34 -11.01
CA ASN A 139 -3.50 14.24 -12.34
C ASN A 139 -3.29 12.91 -13.10
N ASP A 140 -2.42 12.03 -12.63
CA ASP A 140 -2.17 10.72 -13.24
C ASP A 140 -1.82 9.67 -12.18
N ILE A 141 -2.86 8.97 -11.71
CA ILE A 141 -2.71 7.87 -10.76
C ILE A 141 -1.91 6.70 -11.33
N PHE A 142 -1.84 6.55 -12.67
CA PHE A 142 -1.17 5.42 -13.30
C PHE A 142 0.35 5.53 -13.24
N LYS A 143 0.90 6.71 -12.96
CA LYS A 143 2.33 6.84 -12.58
C LYS A 143 2.63 6.06 -11.31
N THR A 144 1.79 6.20 -10.28
CA THR A 144 1.95 5.44 -9.03
C THR A 144 1.69 3.95 -9.27
N VAL A 145 0.67 3.59 -10.07
CA VAL A 145 0.42 2.19 -10.44
C VAL A 145 1.63 1.57 -11.17
N ASN A 146 2.27 2.31 -12.07
CA ASN A 146 3.44 1.84 -12.82
C ASN A 146 4.71 1.78 -11.96
N LEU A 147 4.84 2.64 -10.95
CA LEU A 147 5.91 2.55 -9.94
C LEU A 147 5.76 1.27 -9.10
N VAL A 148 4.55 0.98 -8.62
CA VAL A 148 4.29 -0.16 -7.71
C VAL A 148 4.20 -1.50 -8.48
N LYS A 149 3.69 -1.48 -9.72
CA LYS A 149 3.37 -2.68 -10.54
C LYS A 149 2.53 -3.73 -9.78
N PRO A 150 1.40 -3.37 -9.17
CA PRO A 150 0.65 -4.31 -8.34
C PRO A 150 0.03 -5.45 -9.15
N GLN A 151 -0.10 -6.62 -8.52
CA GLN A 151 -0.88 -7.75 -9.05
C GLN A 151 -2.38 -7.54 -8.80
N ILE A 152 -2.73 -6.80 -7.72
CA ILE A 152 -4.11 -6.53 -7.32
C ILE A 152 -4.28 -5.05 -7.00
N ILE A 153 -5.32 -4.42 -7.53
CA ILE A 153 -5.77 -3.09 -7.10
C ILE A 153 -7.06 -3.27 -6.31
N ALA A 154 -7.01 -2.99 -5.02
CA ALA A 154 -8.13 -3.09 -4.10
C ALA A 154 -8.92 -1.77 -4.08
N LEU A 155 -10.21 -1.86 -4.37
CA LEU A 155 -11.15 -0.74 -4.31
C LEU A 155 -12.09 -0.87 -3.13
N GLY A 156 -12.37 0.24 -2.46
CA GLY A 156 -13.43 0.32 -1.45
C GLY A 156 -14.81 0.10 -2.05
N TYR A 157 -15.76 -0.30 -1.20
CA TYR A 157 -17.15 -0.57 -1.60
C TYR A 157 -17.83 0.67 -2.22
N ASP A 158 -17.44 1.87 -1.79
CA ASP A 158 -17.96 3.17 -2.23
C ASP A 158 -17.36 3.67 -3.56
N GLN A 159 -16.35 2.98 -4.08
CA GLN A 159 -15.62 3.37 -5.29
C GLN A 159 -16.17 2.69 -6.56
N VAL A 160 -17.49 2.64 -6.72
CA VAL A 160 -18.16 1.85 -7.79
C VAL A 160 -17.72 2.29 -9.18
N HIS A 161 -17.67 3.60 -9.42
CA HIS A 161 -17.36 4.17 -10.75
C HIS A 161 -15.87 4.13 -11.15
N GLN A 162 -14.99 3.57 -10.31
CA GLN A 162 -13.54 3.58 -10.58
C GLN A 162 -13.03 2.33 -11.31
N GLU A 163 -13.75 1.21 -11.23
CA GLU A 163 -13.25 -0.09 -11.71
C GLU A 163 -12.96 -0.13 -13.21
N GLN A 164 -13.86 0.41 -14.03
CA GLN A 164 -13.65 0.50 -15.48
C GLN A 164 -12.45 1.39 -15.81
N PHE A 165 -12.36 2.58 -15.18
CA PHE A 165 -11.27 3.52 -15.38
C PHE A 165 -9.91 2.88 -15.03
N ILE A 166 -9.82 2.19 -13.90
CA ILE A 166 -8.60 1.47 -13.47
C ILE A 166 -8.26 0.36 -14.47
N THR A 167 -9.23 -0.47 -14.83
CA THR A 167 -9.03 -1.60 -15.76
C THR A 167 -8.52 -1.11 -17.12
N GLU A 168 -9.13 -0.05 -17.67
CA GLU A 168 -8.70 0.54 -18.94
C GLU A 168 -7.32 1.17 -18.85
N GLY A 169 -7.01 1.88 -17.76
CA GLY A 169 -5.68 2.47 -17.58
C GLY A 169 -4.58 1.42 -17.40
N CYS A 170 -4.82 0.34 -16.66
CA CYS A 170 -3.90 -0.80 -16.56
C CYS A 170 -3.61 -1.41 -17.94
N LYS A 171 -4.63 -1.57 -18.79
CA LYS A 171 -4.44 -2.02 -20.18
C LYS A 171 -3.55 -1.06 -20.98
N LYS A 172 -3.74 0.26 -20.84
CA LYS A 172 -2.93 1.26 -21.54
C LYS A 172 -1.46 1.21 -21.17
N ILE A 173 -1.14 0.96 -19.89
CA ILE A 173 0.24 0.81 -19.41
C ILE A 173 0.76 -0.64 -19.51
N LYS A 174 0.01 -1.55 -20.14
CA LYS A 174 0.36 -2.98 -20.30
C LYS A 174 0.62 -3.70 -18.98
N LEU A 175 -0.11 -3.33 -17.92
CA LEU A 175 -0.04 -3.98 -16.61
C LEU A 175 -1.21 -4.95 -16.44
N ASP A 176 -0.90 -6.21 -16.14
CA ASP A 176 -1.90 -7.24 -15.82
C ASP A 176 -2.23 -7.23 -14.32
N ALA A 177 -3.01 -6.22 -13.91
CA ALA A 177 -3.49 -6.08 -12.53
C ALA A 177 -4.97 -6.47 -12.43
N LYS A 178 -5.32 -7.28 -11.43
CA LYS A 178 -6.72 -7.62 -11.12
C LYS A 178 -7.33 -6.55 -10.23
N VAL A 179 -8.53 -6.08 -10.56
CA VAL A 179 -9.29 -5.19 -9.69
C VAL A 179 -10.12 -6.03 -8.73
N ALA A 180 -9.99 -5.77 -7.42
CA ALA A 180 -10.74 -6.44 -6.38
C ALA A 180 -11.56 -5.42 -5.59
N ARG A 181 -12.89 -5.58 -5.56
CA ARG A 181 -13.77 -4.73 -4.75
C ARG A 181 -13.94 -5.33 -3.37
N LEU A 182 -13.57 -4.56 -2.36
CA LEU A 182 -13.67 -4.95 -0.96
C LEU A 182 -14.99 -4.48 -0.37
N GLN A 183 -15.65 -5.35 0.39
CA GLN A 183 -16.80 -4.98 1.20
C GLN A 183 -16.33 -4.39 2.52
N SER A 184 -17.05 -3.39 3.04
CA SER A 184 -16.88 -2.95 4.43
C SER A 184 -17.99 -3.57 5.28
N PRO A 185 -17.67 -4.26 6.39
CA PRO A 185 -18.67 -4.72 7.34
C PRO A 185 -19.31 -3.55 8.11
N ILE A 186 -18.74 -2.34 8.03
CA ILE A 186 -19.23 -1.14 8.70
C ILE A 186 -19.30 0.01 7.68
N PRO A 187 -20.21 -0.06 6.69
CA PRO A 187 -20.31 0.98 5.64
C PRO A 187 -20.73 2.33 6.22
N GLU A 188 -21.47 2.32 7.34
CA GLU A 188 -21.94 3.53 8.03
C GLU A 188 -20.82 4.35 8.70
N SER A 189 -19.62 3.80 8.85
CA SER A 189 -18.47 4.53 9.42
C SER A 189 -17.73 5.25 8.31
N SER A 190 -17.79 6.58 8.29
CA SER A 190 -17.05 7.44 7.36
C SER A 190 -16.55 8.72 8.04
N SER A 191 -15.45 9.30 7.52
CA SER A 191 -14.95 10.59 8.01
C SER A 191 -16.01 11.69 7.96
N SER A 192 -16.85 11.72 6.93
CA SER A 192 -17.92 12.71 6.78
C SER A 192 -19.01 12.57 7.86
N LYS A 193 -19.28 11.35 8.33
CA LYS A 193 -20.23 11.12 9.43
C LYS A 193 -19.65 11.56 10.76
N ILE A 194 -18.38 11.23 11.03
CA ILE A 194 -17.67 11.68 12.24
C ILE A 194 -17.65 13.21 12.31
N GLU A 195 -17.31 13.86 11.21
CA GLU A 195 -17.31 15.32 11.10
C GLU A 195 -18.71 15.91 11.31
N LYS A 196 -19.76 15.31 10.76
CA LYS A 196 -21.14 15.77 10.96
C LYS A 196 -21.64 15.58 12.40
N GLU A 197 -21.30 14.45 13.03
CA GLU A 197 -21.80 14.10 14.37
C GLU A 197 -21.02 14.80 15.49
N TYR A 198 -19.72 15.01 15.30
CA TYR A 198 -18.84 15.50 16.36
C TYR A 198 -18.09 16.79 16.00
N GLY A 199 -18.15 17.26 14.74
CA GLY A 199 -17.33 18.39 14.27
C GLY A 199 -17.59 19.69 15.02
N GLU A 200 -18.84 19.99 15.37
CA GLU A 200 -19.17 21.17 16.21
C GLU A 200 -18.96 20.90 17.71
N SER A 201 -19.02 19.63 18.13
CA SER A 201 -18.93 19.22 19.53
C SER A 201 -17.48 19.13 20.07
N ILE A 202 -16.49 19.05 19.17
CA ILE A 202 -15.07 18.94 19.55
C ILE A 202 -14.52 20.27 20.14
N HIS A 203 -15.27 21.37 20.06
CA HIS A 203 -14.96 22.64 20.73
C HIS A 203 -15.68 22.86 22.08
N GLY A 204 -16.26 21.82 22.67
CA GLY A 204 -16.89 21.89 24.00
C GLY A 204 -15.98 21.52 25.18
N ILE A 205 -14.80 22.14 25.29
CA ILE A 205 -14.02 22.17 26.56
C ILE A 205 -14.20 23.57 27.16
#